data_AF-A0A9E1US73-F1
#
_entry.id   AF-A0A9E1US73-F1
#
_cell.length_a   1.000
_cell.length_b   1.000
_cell.length_c   1.000
_cell.angle_alpha   90.00
_cell.angle_beta   90.00
_cell.angle_gamma   90.00
#
_symmetry.space_group_name_H-M   'P 1'
#
loop_
_entity.id
_entity.type
_entity.pdbx_description
1 polymer ?
#
loop_
_entity_poly.entity_id
_entity_poly.type
_entity_poly.pdbx_seq_one_letter_code
_entity_poly.pdbx_strand_id
1 'polypeptide(L)'
;MKQKRLMALSLATAVLVAGVCGSVAHAGMRPPDVSFEGVTKIVFTRTHFEEPRPSGKDGKPLREGAKTTIVIVDKVEIARLTKLIVLRPKAVCGCMHLDEVTFEKGKSRINVHFCDHCFDIGNVSYRMPGAFHAAYQKLLAAHFAKATK
;
A
#
# COMPACT_ATOMS: atom_id res chain seq x y z
N MET A 1 33.75 -46.76 56.55
CA MET A 1 32.49 -47.10 55.83
C MET A 1 31.28 -46.58 56.60
N LYS A 2 30.63 -45.52 56.13
CA LYS A 2 29.17 -45.32 56.12
C LYS A 2 28.83 -43.89 55.66
N GLN A 3 28.53 -43.82 54.38
CA GLN A 3 27.91 -42.69 53.68
C GLN A 3 26.42 -42.66 54.06
N LYS A 4 25.85 -41.45 54.27
CA LYS A 4 24.51 -41.00 53.82
C LYS A 4 24.02 -39.82 54.68
N ARG A 5 23.81 -38.67 54.03
CA ARG A 5 22.54 -37.93 53.97
C ARG A 5 22.72 -36.67 53.11
N LEU A 6 22.01 -36.63 51.98
CA LEU A 6 21.70 -35.41 51.23
C LEU A 6 20.81 -34.52 52.08
N MET A 7 21.01 -33.20 52.01
CA MET A 7 19.93 -32.20 52.02
C MET A 7 20.38 -30.96 51.25
N ALA A 8 19.47 -30.43 50.45
CA ALA A 8 19.62 -29.34 49.51
C ALA A 8 19.44 -27.95 50.15
N LEU A 9 20.06 -26.92 49.59
CA LEU A 9 19.73 -25.50 49.76
C LEU A 9 20.27 -24.78 48.50
N SER A 10 19.49 -24.62 47.43
CA SER A 10 18.62 -23.48 47.13
C SER A 10 19.32 -22.12 47.22
N LEU A 11 19.61 -21.51 46.07
CA LEU A 11 19.29 -20.10 45.85
C LEU A 11 19.01 -19.85 44.36
N ALA A 12 17.85 -19.25 44.12
CA ALA A 12 17.17 -19.16 42.86
C ALA A 12 17.83 -18.20 41.88
N THR A 13 17.83 -18.59 40.62
CA THR A 13 18.16 -17.78 39.44
C THR A 13 17.24 -16.56 39.39
N ALA A 14 17.84 -15.37 39.35
CA ALA A 14 17.13 -14.11 39.13
C ALA A 14 16.40 -14.15 37.79
N VAL A 15 15.07 -14.08 37.81
CA VAL A 15 14.25 -13.85 36.63
C VAL A 15 14.34 -12.36 36.28
N LEU A 16 15.19 -12.02 35.31
CA LEU A 16 15.13 -10.74 34.62
C LEU A 16 13.90 -10.77 33.70
N VAL A 17 12.79 -10.19 34.16
CA VAL A 17 11.67 -9.81 33.30
C VAL A 17 12.12 -8.60 32.49
N ALA A 18 12.81 -8.85 31.38
CA ALA A 18 12.94 -7.85 30.32
C ALA A 18 11.55 -7.70 29.70
N GLY A 19 10.89 -6.58 30.00
CA GLY A 19 9.69 -6.13 29.32
C GLY A 19 9.98 -5.98 27.83
N VAL A 20 9.64 -7.01 27.06
CA VAL A 20 9.53 -6.90 25.61
C VAL A 20 8.28 -6.06 25.34
N CYS A 21 8.48 -4.79 24.99
CA CYS A 21 7.52 -4.06 24.19
C CYS A 21 7.27 -4.90 22.94
N GLY A 22 6.17 -5.65 22.96
CA GLY A 22 5.70 -6.47 21.86
C GLY A 22 5.32 -5.57 20.69
N SER A 23 6.31 -5.18 19.89
CA SER A 23 6.07 -4.98 18.47
C SER A 23 5.61 -6.33 17.96
N VAL A 24 4.29 -6.50 17.81
CA VAL A 24 3.72 -7.52 16.95
C VAL A 24 4.20 -7.20 15.53
N ALA A 25 5.43 -7.62 15.24
CA ALA A 25 5.89 -7.82 13.89
C ALA A 25 4.93 -8.84 13.30
N HIS A 26 4.00 -8.36 12.46
CA HIS A 26 3.14 -9.23 11.67
C HIS A 26 4.04 -10.22 10.94
N ALA A 27 3.99 -11.47 11.41
CA ALA A 27 4.78 -12.55 10.87
C ALA A 27 4.49 -12.69 9.37
N GLY A 28 5.55 -12.67 8.56
CA GLY A 28 5.68 -13.64 7.49
C GLY A 28 4.99 -13.39 6.15
N MET A 29 4.41 -12.23 5.83
CA MET A 29 4.12 -11.93 4.42
C MET A 29 5.39 -11.39 3.76
N ARG A 30 6.15 -12.30 3.14
CA ARG A 30 7.13 -11.90 2.12
C ARG A 30 6.37 -11.05 1.10
N PRO A 31 6.74 -9.78 0.85
CA PRO A 31 6.07 -8.98 -0.16
C PRO A 31 6.08 -9.79 -1.47
N PRO A 32 4.95 -9.87 -2.20
CA PRO A 32 4.94 -10.56 -3.48
C PRO A 32 6.12 -10.05 -4.32
N ASP A 33 6.76 -10.93 -5.09
CA ASP A 33 7.77 -10.53 -6.06
C ASP A 33 7.06 -9.78 -7.19
N VAL A 34 6.75 -8.50 -6.95
CA VAL A 34 6.00 -7.67 -7.87
C VAL A 34 6.97 -7.06 -8.86
N SER A 35 6.91 -7.56 -10.09
CA SER A 35 7.62 -6.98 -11.22
C SER A 35 6.66 -6.24 -12.15
N PHE A 36 6.99 -4.99 -12.45
CA PHE A 36 6.33 -4.16 -13.46
C PHE A 36 6.96 -4.31 -14.86
N GLU A 37 7.91 -5.24 -15.02
CA GLU A 37 8.51 -5.53 -16.31
C GLU A 37 7.49 -6.18 -17.24
N GLY A 38 7.48 -5.78 -18.52
CA GLY A 38 6.56 -6.33 -19.52
C GLY A 38 5.13 -5.79 -19.44
N VAL A 39 4.87 -4.75 -18.64
CA VAL A 39 3.60 -4.03 -18.67
C VAL A 39 3.39 -3.42 -20.06
N THR A 40 2.20 -3.64 -20.62
CA THR A 40 1.81 -3.18 -21.96
C THR A 40 0.71 -2.13 -21.95
N LYS A 41 0.03 -1.96 -20.80
CA LYS A 41 -1.01 -0.96 -20.62
C LYS A 41 -1.12 -0.58 -19.14
N ILE A 42 -1.31 0.72 -18.89
CA ILE A 42 -1.59 1.26 -17.55
C ILE A 42 -2.95 1.94 -17.59
N VAL A 43 -3.80 1.61 -16.63
CA VAL A 43 -5.12 2.24 -16.47
C VAL A 43 -5.17 2.88 -15.09
N PHE A 44 -5.22 4.21 -15.04
CA PHE A 44 -5.52 4.93 -13.81
C PHE A 44 -7.01 5.18 -13.71
N THR A 45 -7.57 4.96 -12.53
CA THR A 45 -8.95 5.28 -12.21
C THR A 45 -8.97 6.11 -10.94
N ARG A 46 -9.64 7.27 -10.98
CA ARG A 46 -9.93 8.09 -9.80
C ARG A 46 -11.43 8.07 -9.56
N THR A 47 -11.84 7.69 -8.36
CA THR A 47 -13.22 7.79 -7.91
C THR A 47 -13.47 9.16 -7.28
N HIS A 48 -14.48 9.87 -7.77
CA HIS A 48 -14.99 11.10 -7.15
C HIS A 48 -16.18 10.78 -6.26
N PHE A 49 -16.46 11.60 -5.25
CA PHE A 49 -17.68 11.50 -4.46
C PHE A 49 -18.57 12.71 -4.74
N GLU A 50 -19.87 12.47 -4.82
CA GLU A 50 -20.85 13.54 -4.94
C GLU A 50 -20.91 14.34 -3.62
N GLU A 51 -20.95 15.67 -3.73
CA GLU A 51 -21.24 16.55 -2.61
C GLU A 51 -22.76 16.76 -2.45
N PRO A 52 -23.25 17.02 -1.22
CA PRO A 52 -22.48 17.24 0.00
C PRO A 52 -21.91 15.94 0.56
N ARG A 53 -20.60 15.94 0.85
CA ARG A 53 -20.01 14.95 1.77
C ARG A 53 -20.80 15.08 3.07
N PRO A 54 -21.48 14.03 3.58
CA PRO A 54 -22.11 14.14 4.88
C PRO A 54 -21.01 14.45 5.90
N SER A 55 -20.97 15.70 6.37
CA SER A 55 -20.18 16.15 7.52
C SER A 55 -20.87 15.81 8.85
N GLY A 56 -21.95 15.02 8.80
CA GLY A 56 -22.86 14.80 9.90
C GLY A 56 -22.76 13.40 10.49
N LYS A 57 -22.99 13.33 11.80
CA LYS A 57 -23.03 12.16 12.70
C LYS A 57 -24.08 11.09 12.31
N ASP A 58 -24.65 11.16 11.12
CA ASP A 58 -25.86 10.45 10.70
C ASP A 58 -25.56 9.16 9.91
N GLY A 59 -24.29 8.84 9.68
CA GLY A 59 -23.85 7.53 9.19
C GLY A 59 -24.27 7.17 7.76
N LYS A 60 -24.77 8.11 6.95
CA LYS A 60 -25.14 7.82 5.56
C LYS A 60 -23.86 7.58 4.72
N PRO A 61 -23.76 6.45 3.99
CA PRO A 61 -22.59 6.15 3.19
C PRO A 61 -22.39 7.18 2.08
N LEU A 62 -21.13 7.61 1.90
CA LEU A 62 -20.71 8.43 0.76
C LEU A 62 -21.13 7.74 -0.53
N ARG A 63 -21.93 8.41 -1.38
CA ARG A 63 -22.29 7.88 -2.69
C ARG A 63 -21.09 8.02 -3.63
N GLU A 64 -20.63 6.88 -4.16
CA GLU A 64 -19.61 6.85 -5.20
C GLU A 64 -20.11 7.65 -6.40
N GLY A 65 -19.38 8.71 -6.74
CA GLY A 65 -19.70 9.60 -7.84
C GLY A 65 -19.01 9.18 -9.14
N ALA A 66 -18.80 10.15 -10.03
CA ALA A 66 -18.15 9.92 -11.32
C ALA A 66 -16.75 9.29 -11.16
N LYS A 67 -16.32 8.51 -12.16
CA LYS A 67 -14.95 7.99 -12.27
C LYS A 67 -14.22 8.69 -13.40
N THR A 68 -12.98 9.08 -13.15
CA THR A 68 -12.05 9.54 -14.20
C THR A 68 -11.08 8.43 -14.53
N THR A 69 -11.03 8.03 -15.79
CA THR A 69 -10.10 7.00 -16.28
C THR A 69 -9.06 7.62 -17.22
N ILE A 70 -7.78 7.27 -17.03
CA ILE A 70 -6.68 7.57 -17.94
C ILE A 70 -6.08 6.25 -18.40
N VAL A 71 -6.02 6.06 -19.72
CA VAL A 71 -5.43 4.86 -20.33
C VAL A 71 -4.13 5.24 -21.04
N ILE A 72 -3.07 4.51 -20.72
CA ILE A 72 -1.74 4.66 -21.32
C ILE A 72 -1.36 3.35 -21.99
N VAL A 73 -1.13 3.41 -23.30
CA VAL A 73 -0.65 2.28 -24.13
C VAL A 73 0.69 2.59 -24.81
N ASP A 74 1.19 3.82 -24.67
CA ASP A 74 2.49 4.21 -25.21
C ASP A 74 3.61 3.52 -24.43
N LYS A 75 4.47 2.78 -25.16
CA LYS A 75 5.51 1.97 -24.55
C LYS A 75 6.57 2.82 -23.83
N VAL A 76 6.88 4.00 -24.36
CA VAL A 76 7.90 4.88 -23.77
C VAL A 76 7.38 5.47 -22.46
N GLU A 77 6.14 5.92 -22.45
CA GLU A 77 5.47 6.46 -21.27
C GLU A 77 5.28 5.39 -20.19
N ILE A 78 4.85 4.18 -20.57
CA ILE A 78 4.77 3.04 -19.66
C ILE A 78 6.13 2.75 -19.02
N ALA A 79 7.18 2.60 -19.83
CA ALA A 79 8.53 2.32 -19.33
C ALA A 79 9.03 3.45 -18.41
N ARG A 80 8.67 4.70 -18.70
CA ARG A 80 9.01 5.84 -17.85
C ARG A 80 8.30 5.74 -16.51
N LEU A 81 7.00 5.47 -16.49
CA LEU A 81 6.20 5.41 -15.26
C LEU A 81 6.59 4.24 -14.36
N THR A 82 6.76 3.04 -14.92
CA THR A 82 7.09 1.84 -14.13
C THR A 82 8.47 1.95 -13.48
N LYS A 83 9.45 2.62 -14.13
CA LYS A 83 10.77 2.90 -13.55
C LYS A 83 10.75 3.82 -12.32
N LEU A 84 9.67 4.57 -12.10
CA LEU A 84 9.53 5.47 -10.94
C LEU A 84 9.01 4.74 -9.69
N ILE A 85 8.62 3.47 -9.82
CA ILE A 85 8.05 2.70 -8.73
C ILE A 85 9.18 2.08 -7.92
N VAL A 86 9.37 2.57 -6.70
CA VAL A 86 10.31 2.02 -5.72
C VAL A 86 9.51 1.56 -4.51
N LEU A 87 9.37 0.24 -4.37
CA LEU A 87 8.58 -0.36 -3.30
C LEU A 87 9.35 -0.33 -1.98
N ARG A 88 8.85 0.44 -1.02
CA ARG A 88 9.35 0.48 0.36
C ARG A 88 8.23 0.09 1.31
N PRO A 89 8.29 -1.07 1.99
CA PRO A 89 7.24 -1.50 2.90
C PRO A 89 6.92 -0.45 3.97
N LYS A 90 5.66 -0.39 4.40
CA LYS A 90 5.21 0.44 5.53
C LYS A 90 4.19 -0.32 6.37
N ALA A 91 3.94 0.19 7.58
CA ALA A 91 2.78 -0.22 8.35
C ALA A 91 1.48 0.19 7.65
N VAL A 92 0.44 -0.61 7.84
CA VAL A 92 -0.91 -0.34 7.34
C VAL A 92 -1.40 1.02 7.82
N CYS A 93 -2.14 1.72 6.95
CA CYS A 93 -2.64 3.08 7.15
C CYS A 93 -4.17 3.06 7.04
N GLY A 94 -4.90 3.83 7.86
CA GLY A 94 -6.37 3.91 7.83
C GLY A 94 -6.90 4.82 6.71
N CYS A 95 -6.24 4.79 5.55
CA CYS A 95 -6.41 5.80 4.52
C CYS A 95 -7.46 5.36 3.51
N MET A 96 -8.19 6.35 2.98
CA MET A 96 -9.13 6.11 1.92
C MET A 96 -8.40 6.21 0.58
N HIS A 97 -8.14 5.06 -0.06
CA HIS A 97 -7.47 4.99 -1.36
C HIS A 97 -8.48 5.21 -2.48
N LEU A 98 -8.57 6.44 -2.99
CA LEU A 98 -9.51 6.83 -4.04
C LEU A 98 -8.96 6.63 -5.45
N ASP A 99 -7.65 6.49 -5.54
CA ASP A 99 -6.94 6.29 -6.77
C ASP A 99 -6.57 4.82 -6.91
N GLU A 100 -6.83 4.27 -8.09
CA GLU A 100 -6.45 2.92 -8.48
C GLU A 100 -5.59 2.99 -9.73
N VAL A 101 -4.59 2.12 -9.82
CA VAL A 101 -3.87 1.86 -11.06
C VAL A 101 -3.81 0.36 -11.34
N THR A 102 -4.25 -0.02 -12.53
CA THR A 102 -4.10 -1.37 -13.07
C THR A 102 -2.94 -1.38 -14.06
N PHE A 103 -1.96 -2.25 -13.82
CA PHE A 103 -0.90 -2.58 -14.77
C PHE A 103 -1.24 -3.89 -15.48
N GLU A 104 -1.45 -3.86 -16.79
CA GLU A 104 -1.70 -5.06 -17.59
C GLU A 104 -0.38 -5.60 -18.18
N LYS A 105 -0.11 -6.89 -17.97
CA LYS A 105 1.04 -7.63 -18.49
C LYS A 105 0.54 -8.93 -19.14
N GLY A 106 0.29 -8.89 -20.45
CA GLY A 106 -0.29 -10.03 -21.17
C GLY A 106 -1.65 -10.43 -20.58
N LYS A 107 -1.75 -11.65 -20.03
CA LYS A 107 -2.96 -12.16 -19.37
C LYS A 107 -3.04 -11.85 -17.86
N SER A 108 -2.00 -11.22 -17.30
CA SER A 108 -1.90 -10.89 -15.88
C SER A 108 -2.17 -9.42 -15.62
N ARG A 109 -2.63 -9.10 -14.40
CA ARG A 109 -2.89 -7.73 -13.96
C ARG A 109 -2.35 -7.52 -12.54
N ILE A 110 -1.83 -6.33 -12.31
CA ILE A 110 -1.45 -5.85 -10.97
C ILE A 110 -2.35 -4.67 -10.67
N ASN A 111 -3.20 -4.80 -9.66
CA ASN A 111 -4.03 -3.70 -9.17
C ASN A 111 -3.35 -3.07 -7.97
N VAL A 112 -3.28 -1.75 -7.99
CA VAL A 112 -2.71 -0.96 -6.91
C VAL A 112 -3.73 0.09 -6.48
N HIS A 113 -4.03 0.12 -5.19
CA HIS A 113 -4.81 1.19 -4.60
C HIS A 113 -3.86 2.17 -3.94
N PHE A 114 -4.05 3.47 -4.13
CA PHE A 114 -3.10 4.45 -3.65
C PHE A 114 -3.70 5.80 -3.30
N CYS A 115 -2.90 6.60 -2.62
CA CYS A 115 -3.12 8.00 -2.26
C CYS A 115 -1.75 8.70 -2.18
N ASP A 116 -1.68 9.93 -1.72
CA ASP A 116 -0.42 10.70 -1.64
C ASP A 116 0.66 10.09 -0.71
N HIS A 117 0.32 9.06 0.08
CA HIS A 117 1.21 8.45 1.08
C HIS A 117 1.18 6.91 1.18
N CYS A 118 0.19 6.23 0.59
CA CYS A 118 0.10 4.76 0.55
C CYS A 118 0.07 4.27 -0.92
N PHE A 119 0.73 3.14 -1.20
CA PHE A 119 0.79 2.47 -2.50
C PHE A 119 0.63 0.97 -2.23
N ASP A 120 -0.58 0.46 -2.39
CA ASP A 120 -0.97 -0.83 -1.82
C ASP A 120 -1.19 -1.85 -2.93
N ILE A 121 -0.49 -2.98 -2.83
CA ILE A 121 -0.56 -4.07 -3.81
C ILE A 121 -1.12 -5.29 -3.09
N GLY A 122 -2.35 -5.68 -3.43
CA GLY A 122 -3.08 -6.71 -2.69
C GLY A 122 -3.22 -6.31 -1.22
N ASN A 123 -2.75 -7.17 -0.30
CA ASN A 123 -2.81 -6.93 1.15
C ASN A 123 -1.52 -6.34 1.73
N VAL A 124 -0.62 -5.81 0.89
CA VAL A 124 0.67 -5.27 1.31
C VAL A 124 0.74 -3.78 1.01
N SER A 125 0.96 -2.97 2.04
CA SER A 125 1.10 -1.52 1.92
C SER A 125 2.56 -1.09 1.76
N TYR A 126 2.82 -0.24 0.77
CA TYR A 126 4.11 0.41 0.52
C TYR A 126 3.99 1.92 0.68
N ARG A 127 5.11 2.59 0.94
CA ARG A 127 5.18 4.06 0.86
C ARG A 127 4.93 4.48 -0.59
N MET A 128 4.12 5.52 -0.78
CA MET A 128 3.91 6.12 -2.10
C MET A 128 5.26 6.52 -2.74
N PRO A 129 5.62 5.98 -3.91
CA PRO A 129 6.80 6.44 -4.64
C PRO A 129 6.58 7.88 -5.12
N GLY A 130 7.23 8.85 -4.49
CA GLY A 130 6.96 10.28 -4.73
C GLY A 130 7.12 10.71 -6.18
N ALA A 131 8.10 10.17 -6.90
CA ALA A 131 8.30 10.46 -8.32
C ALA A 131 7.15 9.91 -9.20
N PHE A 132 6.65 8.71 -8.88
CA PHE A 132 5.48 8.14 -9.55
C PHE A 132 4.23 8.99 -9.28
N HIS A 133 4.00 9.36 -8.01
CA HIS A 133 2.86 10.21 -7.65
C HIS A 133 2.88 11.55 -8.38
N ALA A 134 4.05 12.21 -8.42
CA ALA A 134 4.19 13.48 -9.14
C ALA A 134 3.92 13.34 -10.65
N ALA A 135 4.34 12.22 -11.26
CA ALA A 135 4.03 11.94 -12.67
C ALA A 135 2.52 11.71 -12.88
N TYR A 136 1.87 10.96 -11.98
CA TYR A 136 0.43 10.75 -11.99
C TYR A 136 -0.37 12.06 -11.86
N GLN A 137 0.00 12.94 -10.93
CA GLN A 137 -0.66 14.24 -10.77
C GLN A 137 -0.56 15.10 -12.05
N LYS A 138 0.58 15.06 -12.75
CA LYS A 138 0.74 15.74 -14.05
C LYS A 138 -0.17 15.15 -15.13
N LEU A 139 -0.36 13.83 -15.15
CA LEU A 139 -1.26 13.16 -16.08
C LEU A 139 -2.72 13.54 -15.84
N LEU A 140 -3.15 13.55 -14.58
CA LEU A 140 -4.47 14.02 -14.19
C LEU A 140 -4.70 15.47 -14.64
N ALA A 141 -3.78 16.37 -14.31
CA ALA A 141 -3.87 17.78 -14.68
C ALA A 141 -3.96 17.95 -16.22
N ALA A 142 -3.14 17.22 -16.98
CA ALA A 142 -3.18 17.26 -18.43
C ALA A 142 -4.48 16.69 -19.01
N HIS A 143 -5.08 15.67 -18.39
CA HIS A 143 -6.37 15.12 -18.81
C HIS A 143 -7.50 16.13 -18.60
N PHE A 144 -7.61 16.71 -17.40
CA PHE A 144 -8.64 17.70 -17.13
C PHE A 144 -8.49 19.00 -17.95
N ALA A 145 -7.25 19.41 -18.26
CA ALA A 145 -7.02 20.54 -19.15
C ALA A 145 -7.47 20.28 -20.59
N LYS A 146 -7.51 19.01 -21.03
CA LYS A 146 -8.06 18.63 -22.35
C LYS A 146 -9.58 18.53 -22.35
N ALA A 147 -10.18 18.13 -21.22
CA ALA A 147 -11.63 17.97 -21.09
C ALA A 147 -12.40 19.30 -20.99
N THR A 148 -11.70 20.44 -20.84
CA THR A 148 -12.27 21.78 -20.66
C THR A 148 -12.17 22.68 -21.89
N LYS A 149 -11.65 22.16 -23.01
CA LYS A 149 -11.59 22.83 -24.31
C LYS A 149 -12.52 22.17 -25.30
#